data_AF-A0A9D7FJL7-F1
#
_entry.id   AF-A0A9D7FJL7-F1
#
_cell.length_a   1.000
_cell.length_b   1.000
_cell.length_c   1.000
_cell.angle_alpha   90.00
_cell.angle_beta   90.00
_cell.angle_gamma   90.00
#
_symmetry.space_group_name_H-M   'P 1'
#
loop_
_entity.id
_entity.type
_entity.pdbx_description
1 polymer ?
#
loop_
_entity_poly.entity_id
_entity_poly.type
_entity_poly.pdbx_seq_one_letter_code
_entity_poly.pdbx_strand_id
1 'polypeptide(L)'
;MENSSDRPHPFAGRIEDFIRGNPAAAAKIQHIEVTGSDAWDLCVSVGWAGLGDMIIRRAAPEDLNALREFLMEGLSDHSRFLFAPYPYEDDLRAALEAVLSTSEERNILLYHAWLGDKIIGHFFLGRFGEAIPDLGIAIADHCHGIKRGTCS
;
A
#
# COMPACT_ATOMS: atom_id res chain seq x y z
N MET A 1 -25.83 -29.19 -2.41
CA MET A 1 -24.59 -28.57 -2.93
C MET A 1 -24.63 -27.12 -2.51
N GLU A 2 -24.09 -26.82 -1.33
CA GLU A 2 -23.91 -25.44 -0.89
C GLU A 2 -22.63 -24.90 -1.52
N ASN A 3 -22.72 -23.76 -2.20
CA ASN A 3 -21.57 -23.03 -2.73
C ASN A 3 -20.69 -22.57 -1.56
N SER A 4 -19.56 -23.24 -1.39
CA SER A 4 -18.53 -22.93 -0.39
C SER A 4 -17.52 -21.90 -0.93
N SER A 5 -17.98 -20.80 -1.53
CA SER A 5 -17.09 -19.73 -2.04
C SER A 5 -17.07 -18.44 -1.21
N ASP A 6 -17.96 -18.28 -0.23
CA ASP A 6 -18.23 -16.94 0.35
C ASP A 6 -17.69 -16.73 1.78
N ARG A 7 -16.78 -17.58 2.26
CA ARG A 7 -16.05 -17.26 3.50
C ARG A 7 -14.71 -16.63 3.14
N PRO A 8 -14.43 -15.40 3.60
CA PRO A 8 -13.09 -14.85 3.50
C PRO A 8 -12.09 -15.88 4.03
N HIS A 9 -10.97 -16.06 3.33
CA HIS A 9 -9.86 -16.86 3.84
C HIS A 9 -9.56 -16.38 5.28
N PRO A 10 -9.24 -17.25 6.26
CA PRO A 10 -9.04 -16.83 7.65
C PRO A 10 -8.00 -15.71 7.80
N PHE A 11 -7.10 -15.55 6.83
CA PHE A 11 -6.21 -14.40 6.74
C PHE A 11 -6.93 -13.12 6.31
N ALA A 12 -7.50 -13.08 5.10
CA ALA A 12 -8.22 -11.91 4.56
C ALA A 12 -9.35 -11.44 5.49
N GLY A 13 -10.14 -12.36 6.03
CA GLY A 13 -11.21 -12.04 6.98
C GLY A 13 -10.70 -11.34 8.24
N ARG A 14 -9.55 -11.78 8.78
CA ARG A 14 -8.94 -11.12 9.95
C ARG A 14 -8.42 -9.72 9.65
N ILE A 15 -7.90 -9.50 8.45
CA ILE A 15 -7.46 -8.17 8.01
C ILE A 15 -8.67 -7.25 7.82
N GLU A 16 -9.73 -7.74 7.19
CA GLU A 16 -10.98 -6.98 7.04
C GLU A 16 -11.58 -6.63 8.40
N ASP A 17 -11.69 -7.61 9.31
CA ASP A 17 -12.17 -7.41 10.68
C ASP A 17 -11.33 -6.37 11.43
N PHE A 18 -10.00 -6.42 11.28
CA PHE A 18 -9.10 -5.44 11.89
C PHE A 18 -9.34 -4.03 11.35
N ILE A 19 -9.48 -3.88 10.03
CA ILE A 19 -9.74 -2.59 9.38
C ILE A 19 -11.11 -2.04 9.80
N ARG A 20 -12.16 -2.87 9.78
CA ARG A 20 -13.51 -2.48 10.20
C ARG A 20 -13.61 -2.22 11.70
N GLY A 21 -12.80 -2.89 12.51
CA GLY A 21 -12.69 -2.68 13.95
C GLY A 21 -12.07 -1.34 14.33
N ASN A 22 -11.39 -0.64 13.40
CA ASN A 22 -10.83 0.68 13.62
C ASN A 22 -11.91 1.77 13.41
N PRO A 23 -12.35 2.51 14.44
CA PRO A 23 -13.44 3.48 14.30
C PRO A 23 -13.13 4.63 13.33
N ALA A 24 -11.87 5.05 13.24
CA ALA A 24 -11.46 6.12 12.34
C ALA A 24 -11.50 5.69 10.88
N ALA A 25 -11.11 4.44 10.59
CA ALA A 25 -11.22 3.87 9.25
C ALA A 25 -12.67 3.55 8.88
N ALA A 26 -13.41 2.89 9.77
CA ALA A 26 -14.80 2.50 9.56
C ALA A 26 -15.71 3.70 9.23
N ALA A 27 -15.46 4.86 9.83
CA ALA A 27 -16.20 6.09 9.53
C ALA A 27 -15.97 6.64 8.11
N LYS A 28 -14.96 6.16 7.39
CA LYS A 28 -14.59 6.61 6.05
C LYS A 28 -14.77 5.55 4.97
N ILE A 29 -14.79 4.28 5.33
CA ILE A 29 -14.96 3.17 4.40
C ILE A 29 -16.41 3.12 3.91
N GLN A 30 -16.60 3.29 2.60
CA GLN A 30 -17.90 3.14 1.94
C GLN A 30 -18.15 1.68 1.55
N HIS A 31 -17.11 1.02 1.07
CA HIS A 31 -17.06 -0.41 0.80
C HIS A 31 -15.61 -0.89 0.96
N ILE A 32 -15.43 -2.15 1.32
CA ILE A 32 -14.11 -2.79 1.40
C ILE A 32 -14.26 -4.26 1.03
N GLU A 33 -13.29 -4.75 0.28
CA GLU A 33 -13.10 -6.14 -0.05
C GLU A 33 -11.63 -6.48 0.22
N VAL A 34 -11.40 -7.54 0.97
CA VAL A 34 -10.05 -8.05 1.24
C VAL A 34 -9.94 -9.46 0.66
N THR A 35 -8.94 -9.66 -0.18
CA THR A 35 -8.64 -10.96 -0.79
C THR A 35 -7.19 -11.35 -0.53
N GLY A 36 -6.87 -12.62 -0.74
CA GLY A 36 -5.55 -13.19 -0.46
C GLY A 36 -5.59 -14.27 0.61
N SER A 37 -4.71 -15.24 0.45
CA SER A 37 -4.51 -16.34 1.39
C SER A 37 -3.44 -16.04 2.44
N ASP A 38 -2.48 -15.16 2.12
CA ASP A 38 -1.39 -14.73 2.99
C ASP A 38 -0.91 -13.30 2.68
N ALA A 39 0.22 -12.89 3.25
CA ALA A 39 0.77 -11.54 3.03
C ALA A 39 1.41 -11.35 1.64
N TRP A 40 1.53 -12.36 0.79
CA TRP A 40 2.16 -12.27 -0.53
C TRP A 40 1.15 -12.10 -1.66
N ASP A 41 -0.11 -12.48 -1.43
CA ASP A 41 -1.23 -12.32 -2.37
C ASP A 41 -2.35 -11.41 -1.84
N LEU A 42 -2.13 -10.74 -0.70
CA LEU A 42 -3.08 -9.79 -0.12
C LEU A 42 -3.37 -8.64 -1.09
N CYS A 43 -4.67 -8.40 -1.28
CA CYS A 43 -5.18 -7.24 -1.97
C CYS A 43 -6.36 -6.66 -1.18
N VAL A 44 -6.36 -5.35 -0.99
CA VAL A 44 -7.43 -4.59 -0.33
C VAL A 44 -8.00 -3.60 -1.33
N SER A 45 -9.25 -3.81 -1.73
CA SER A 45 -10.03 -2.85 -2.51
C SER A 45 -10.91 -2.06 -1.55
N VAL A 46 -10.84 -0.74 -1.55
CA VAL A 46 -11.57 0.10 -0.59
C VAL A 46 -12.07 1.39 -1.23
N GLY A 47 -13.37 1.66 -1.08
CA GLY A 47 -13.94 2.96 -1.36
C GLY A 47 -13.80 3.88 -0.15
N TRP A 48 -13.01 4.94 -0.25
CA TRP A 48 -12.72 5.86 0.85
C TRP A 48 -13.42 7.20 0.67
N ALA A 49 -14.24 7.58 1.65
CA ALA A 49 -15.00 8.81 1.64
C ALA A 49 -14.07 10.04 1.52
N GLY A 50 -14.26 10.80 0.44
CA GLY A 50 -13.49 12.01 0.13
C GLY A 50 -12.20 11.78 -0.65
N LEU A 51 -11.87 10.53 -0.99
CA LEU A 51 -10.70 10.19 -1.81
C LEU A 51 -11.07 9.33 -3.04
N GLY A 52 -12.05 8.43 -2.90
CA GLY A 52 -12.50 7.53 -3.98
C GLY A 52 -12.03 6.10 -3.78
N ASP A 53 -12.08 5.32 -4.85
CA ASP A 53 -11.75 3.89 -4.82
C ASP A 53 -10.25 3.70 -4.90
N MET A 54 -9.71 2.91 -3.97
CA MET A 54 -8.30 2.60 -3.87
C MET A 54 -8.07 1.10 -3.88
N ILE A 55 -6.91 0.71 -4.39
CA ILE A 55 -6.42 -0.67 -4.33
C ILE A 55 -5.08 -0.68 -3.61
N ILE A 56 -4.95 -1.46 -2.55
CA ILE A 56 -3.67 -1.72 -1.89
C ILE A 56 -3.27 -3.15 -2.22
N ARG A 57 -2.17 -3.31 -2.95
CA ARG A 57 -1.69 -4.63 -3.40
C ARG A 57 -0.17 -4.72 -3.34
N ARG A 58 0.35 -5.94 -3.41
CA ARG A 58 1.79 -6.17 -3.55
C ARG A 58 2.30 -5.43 -4.78
N ALA A 59 3.50 -4.86 -4.65
CA ALA A 59 4.25 -4.31 -5.76
C ALA A 59 4.60 -5.42 -6.77
N ALA A 60 4.66 -5.04 -8.04
CA ALA A 60 5.06 -5.91 -9.14
C ALA A 60 6.12 -5.20 -10.01
N PRO A 61 6.96 -5.93 -10.75
CA PRO A 61 7.98 -5.32 -11.63
C PRO A 61 7.41 -4.29 -12.61
N GLU A 62 6.18 -4.48 -13.07
CA GLU A 62 5.50 -3.57 -13.99
C GLU A 62 5.18 -2.20 -13.37
N ASP A 63 5.20 -2.09 -12.04
CA ASP A 63 4.93 -0.86 -11.31
C ASP A 63 6.09 0.14 -11.38
N LEU A 64 7.25 -0.25 -11.91
CA LEU A 64 8.50 0.54 -11.89
C LEU A 64 8.30 2.00 -12.28
N ASN A 65 7.61 2.25 -13.39
CA ASN A 65 7.41 3.61 -13.90
C ASN A 65 6.49 4.43 -12.97
N ALA A 66 5.41 3.83 -12.49
CA ALA A 66 4.47 4.48 -11.57
C ALA A 66 5.12 4.75 -10.20
N LEU A 67 5.96 3.83 -9.71
CA LEU A 67 6.70 3.98 -8.46
C LEU A 67 7.71 5.11 -8.57
N ARG A 68 8.43 5.18 -9.69
CA ARG A 68 9.35 6.28 -9.97
C ARG A 68 8.61 7.63 -10.04
N GLU A 69 7.47 7.69 -10.74
CA GLU A 69 6.62 8.90 -10.78
C GLU A 69 6.21 9.32 -9.36
N PHE A 70 5.71 8.38 -8.54
CA PHE A 70 5.35 8.66 -7.16
C PHE A 70 6.50 9.24 -6.34
N LEU A 71 7.71 8.66 -6.43
CA LEU A 71 8.88 9.12 -5.68
C LEU A 71 9.37 10.50 -6.13
N MET A 72 9.28 10.79 -7.43
CA MET A 72 9.78 12.05 -8.01
C MET A 72 8.76 13.18 -7.96
N GLU A 73 7.48 12.87 -8.10
CA GLU A 73 6.40 13.86 -8.30
C GLU A 73 5.32 13.78 -7.22
N GLY A 74 5.12 12.62 -6.61
CA GLY A 74 4.15 12.42 -5.52
C GLY A 74 4.66 12.86 -4.15
N LEU A 75 5.98 12.93 -3.97
CA LEU A 75 6.64 13.38 -2.75
C LEU A 75 7.36 14.72 -2.98
N SER A 76 7.22 15.66 -2.06
CA SER A 76 8.06 16.87 -2.02
C SER A 76 9.48 16.54 -1.58
N ASP A 77 10.40 17.49 -1.73
CA ASP A 77 11.76 17.40 -1.20
C ASP A 77 11.78 17.09 0.30
N HIS A 78 10.83 17.64 1.07
CA HIS A 78 10.72 17.39 2.50
C HIS A 78 10.33 15.93 2.79
N SER A 79 9.31 15.43 2.10
CA SER A 79 8.86 14.05 2.26
C SER A 79 9.91 13.05 1.77
N ARG A 80 10.62 13.33 0.67
CA ARG A 80 11.76 12.52 0.21
C ARG A 80 12.92 12.51 1.21
N PHE A 81 13.22 13.65 1.83
CA PHE A 81 14.27 13.72 2.85
C PHE A 81 13.95 12.84 4.07
N LEU A 82 12.68 12.81 4.49
CA LEU A 82 12.22 11.96 5.59
C LEU A 82 12.05 10.49 5.18
N PHE A 83 11.72 10.25 3.92
CA PHE A 83 11.56 8.93 3.32
C PHE A 83 12.67 8.67 2.30
N ALA A 84 13.87 8.36 2.81
CA ALA A 84 15.06 8.11 1.99
C ALA A 84 15.54 6.65 2.02
N PRO A 85 14.71 5.65 1.67
CA PRO A 85 15.17 4.28 1.50
C PRO A 85 15.93 4.08 0.18
N TYR A 86 15.89 5.05 -0.73
CA TYR A 86 16.46 4.97 -2.07
C TYR A 86 17.46 6.09 -2.35
N PRO A 87 18.47 5.84 -3.21
CA PRO A 87 19.37 6.88 -3.69
C PRO A 87 18.63 7.75 -4.73
N TYR A 88 18.12 8.91 -4.31
CA TYR A 88 17.35 9.79 -5.19
C TYR A 88 18.20 10.52 -6.25
N GLU A 89 19.48 10.76 -5.96
CA GLU A 89 20.36 11.57 -6.82
C GLU A 89 21.06 10.72 -7.90
N ASP A 90 21.39 9.46 -7.59
CA ASP A 90 22.10 8.56 -8.49
C ASP A 90 21.45 7.17 -8.53
N ASP A 91 21.28 6.64 -9.73
CA ASP A 91 20.88 5.24 -9.97
C ASP A 91 19.52 4.80 -9.38
N LEU A 92 18.62 5.76 -9.12
CA LEU A 92 17.28 5.50 -8.58
C LEU A 92 16.56 4.39 -9.37
N ARG A 93 16.63 4.43 -10.71
CA ARG A 93 15.95 3.43 -11.54
C ARG A 93 16.45 2.01 -11.26
N ALA A 94 17.76 1.78 -11.23
CA ALA A 94 18.29 0.45 -10.97
C ALA A 94 17.99 0.00 -9.53
N ALA A 95 18.02 0.92 -8.56
CA ALA A 95 17.62 0.64 -7.19
C ALA A 95 16.15 0.18 -7.10
N LEU A 96 15.25 0.82 -7.86
CA LEU A 96 13.83 0.43 -7.92
C LEU A 96 13.63 -0.90 -8.66
N GLU A 97 14.35 -1.14 -9.76
CA GLU A 97 14.32 -2.43 -10.46
C GLU A 97 14.77 -3.56 -9.52
N ALA A 98 15.85 -3.35 -8.77
CA ALA A 98 16.37 -4.31 -7.80
C ALA A 98 15.37 -4.60 -6.68
N VAL A 99 14.78 -3.57 -6.04
CA VAL A 99 13.86 -3.79 -4.91
C VAL A 99 12.56 -4.46 -5.34
N LEU A 100 12.04 -4.15 -6.53
CA LEU A 100 10.87 -4.82 -7.08
C LEU A 100 11.17 -6.31 -7.35
N SER A 101 12.35 -6.62 -7.90
CA SER A 101 12.80 -8.00 -8.09
C SER A 101 12.95 -8.75 -6.76
N THR A 102 13.53 -8.13 -5.73
CA THR A 102 13.69 -8.74 -4.40
C THR A 102 12.35 -8.99 -3.70
N SER A 103 11.32 -8.20 -4.00
CA SER A 103 9.97 -8.44 -3.49
C SER A 103 9.36 -9.72 -4.09
N GLU A 104 9.72 -10.10 -5.31
CA GLU A 104 9.30 -11.37 -5.91
C GLU A 104 9.88 -12.58 -5.19
N GLU A 105 11.13 -12.47 -4.75
CA GLU A 105 11.86 -13.50 -3.99
C GLU A 105 11.35 -13.69 -2.55
N ARG A 106 10.33 -12.91 -2.15
CA ARG A 106 9.73 -12.94 -0.81
C ARG A 106 10.68 -12.54 0.33
N ASN A 107 11.69 -11.73 0.01
CA ASN A 107 12.65 -11.19 1.00
C ASN A 107 12.15 -9.89 1.65
N ILE A 108 11.33 -9.12 0.93
CA ILE A 108 10.73 -7.87 1.40
C ILE A 108 9.26 -7.85 0.97
N LEU A 109 8.36 -7.57 1.92
CA LEU A 109 6.97 -7.28 1.59
C LEU A 109 6.85 -5.83 1.13
N LEU A 110 6.52 -5.63 -0.14
CA LEU A 110 6.40 -4.33 -0.75
C LEU A 110 4.98 -4.14 -1.26
N TYR A 111 4.32 -3.06 -0.88
CA TYR A 111 2.95 -2.74 -1.26
C TYR A 111 2.84 -1.34 -1.84
N HIS A 112 1.87 -1.19 -2.73
CA HIS A 112 1.46 0.08 -3.29
C HIS A 112 -0.03 0.31 -3.02
N ALA A 113 -0.37 1.51 -2.59
CA ALA A 113 -1.74 2.02 -2.61
C ALA A 113 -1.95 2.79 -3.91
N TRP A 114 -2.97 2.42 -4.66
CA TRP A 114 -3.33 2.96 -5.95
C TRP A 114 -4.63 3.76 -5.84
N LEU A 115 -4.67 4.92 -6.48
CA LEU A 115 -5.88 5.68 -6.75
C LEU A 115 -5.96 5.87 -8.26
N GLY A 116 -6.82 5.08 -8.91
CA GLY A 116 -6.80 4.95 -10.37
C GLY A 116 -5.49 4.33 -10.87
N ASP A 117 -4.81 5.04 -11.78
CA ASP A 117 -3.51 4.64 -12.37
C ASP A 117 -2.30 5.18 -11.60
N LYS A 118 -2.51 5.91 -10.50
CA LYS A 118 -1.43 6.53 -9.73
C LYS A 118 -1.18 5.82 -8.41
N ILE A 119 0.09 5.61 -8.10
CA ILE A 119 0.51 5.25 -6.75
C ILE A 119 0.38 6.49 -5.85
N ILE A 120 -0.34 6.33 -4.75
CA ILE A 120 -0.51 7.36 -3.70
C ILE A 120 0.10 6.93 -2.36
N GLY A 121 0.56 5.69 -2.26
CA GLY A 121 1.27 5.20 -1.09
C GLY A 121 2.20 4.06 -1.43
N HIS A 122 3.34 4.01 -0.76
CA HIS A 122 4.35 3.00 -0.92
C HIS A 122 4.78 2.51 0.47
N PHE A 123 4.71 1.20 0.69
CA PHE A 123 4.94 0.57 1.98
C PHE A 123 5.94 -0.57 1.82
N PHE A 124 6.93 -0.64 2.71
CA PHE A 124 7.81 -1.80 2.78
C PHE A 124 7.89 -2.34 4.21
N LEU A 125 7.97 -3.66 4.29
CA LEU A 125 8.31 -4.39 5.51
C LEU A 125 9.51 -5.28 5.20
N GLY A 126 10.70 -4.76 5.53
CA GLY A 126 11.97 -5.47 5.44
C GLY A 126 12.20 -6.37 6.65
N ARG A 127 13.08 -7.36 6.50
CA ARG A 127 13.41 -8.32 7.57
C ARG A 127 12.16 -9.02 8.13
N PHE A 128 11.24 -9.34 7.22
CA PHE A 128 9.97 -9.97 7.56
C PHE A 128 10.22 -11.35 8.18
N GLY A 129 9.68 -11.59 9.38
CA GLY A 129 9.92 -12.82 10.14
C GLY A 129 11.08 -12.74 11.14
N GLU A 130 11.86 -11.65 11.15
CA GLU A 130 12.82 -11.35 12.21
C GLU A 130 12.14 -10.73 13.44
N ALA A 131 12.85 -10.71 14.57
CA ALA A 131 12.34 -10.14 15.83
C ALA A 131 12.05 -8.64 15.75
N ILE A 132 12.73 -7.90 14.88
CA ILE A 132 12.55 -6.46 14.67
C ILE A 132 12.53 -6.19 13.16
N PRO A 133 11.34 -6.14 12.54
CA PRO A 133 11.22 -5.83 11.12
C PRO A 133 11.37 -4.32 10.86
N ASP A 134 11.80 -3.97 9.64
CA ASP A 134 11.90 -2.57 9.21
C ASP A 134 10.64 -2.16 8.46
N LEU A 135 9.89 -1.23 9.04
CA LEU A 135 8.69 -0.68 8.41
C LEU A 135 8.98 0.71 7.84
N GLY A 136 8.70 0.88 6.55
CA GLY A 136 8.68 2.18 5.89
C GLY A 136 7.33 2.45 5.24
N ILE A 137 6.85 3.69 5.40
CA ILE A 137 5.59 4.16 4.82
C ILE A 137 5.80 5.54 4.21
N ALA A 138 5.47 5.68 2.93
CA ALA A 138 5.35 6.96 2.26
C ALA A 138 3.94 7.12 1.70
N ILE A 139 3.38 8.31 1.85
CA ILE A 139 2.08 8.69 1.29
C ILE A 139 2.31 9.95 0.44
N ALA A 140 1.59 10.06 -0.68
CA ALA A 140 1.70 11.23 -1.55
C ALA A 140 1.29 12.50 -0.78
N ASP A 141 2.01 13.59 -1.00
CA ASP A 141 1.83 14.80 -0.18
C ASP A 141 0.43 15.40 -0.28
N HIS A 142 -0.20 15.31 -1.45
CA HIS A 142 -1.57 15.77 -1.66
C HIS A 142 -2.62 14.93 -0.90
N CYS A 143 -2.25 13.73 -0.44
CA CYS A 143 -3.06 12.88 0.41
C CYS A 143 -2.86 13.15 1.91
N HIS A 144 -1.83 13.90 2.29
CA HIS A 144 -1.61 14.27 3.68
C HIS A 144 -2.74 15.13 4.23
N GLY A 145 -3.19 14.81 5.45
CA GLY A 145 -4.16 15.65 6.14
C GLY A 145 -5.52 15.75 5.45
N ILE A 146 -5.88 14.85 4.52
CA ILE A 146 -7.26 14.70 4.02
C ILE A 146 -8.16 14.26 5.18
N LYS A 147 -8.53 15.23 6.01
CA LYS A 147 -9.67 15.22 6.91
C LYS A 147 -10.87 15.77 6.15
N ARG A 148 -11.24 15.23 4.98
CA ARG A 148 -12.46 15.74 4.30
C ARG A 148 -13.70 15.12 4.90
N GLY A 149 -14.03 15.68 6.06
CA GLY A 149 -15.32 15.74 6.73
C GLY A 149 -15.48 17.16 7.25
N THR A 150 -15.50 18.14 6.35
CA THR A 150 -16.27 19.36 6.62
C THR A 150 -17.71 18.99 6.36
N CYS A 151 -18.46 18.76 7.43
CA CYS A 151 -19.91 18.92 7.38
C CYS A 151 -20.20 20.33 6.86
N SER A 152 -20.72 20.42 5.65
CA SER A 152 -21.57 21.53 5.22
C SER A 152 -23.02 21.14 5.47
#